data_AF-A0A6P0Y0A7-F1
#
_entry.id   AF-A0A6P0Y0A7-F1
#
_cell.length_a   1.000
_cell.length_b   1.000
_cell.length_c   1.000
_cell.angle_alpha   90.00
_cell.angle_beta   90.00
_cell.angle_gamma   90.00
#
_symmetry.space_group_name_H-M   'P 1'
#
loop_
_entity.id
_entity.type
_entity.pdbx_description
1 polymer ?
#
loop_
_entity_poly.entity_id
_entity_poly.type
_entity_poly.pdbx_seq_one_letter_code
_entity_poly.pdbx_strand_id
1 'polypeptide(L)'
;LNLLIVMLIAGIWHGAAWGFIVWGILHGLALVIHRLIEAISQHFKVKKVWESLPGILISWLLTQSMVFGAWIFFRLPNLRDSFWVFSHWWNYDADVQFVDKVYLEAMGLERLQLVWLICGVVVAMGINYWFHRGLKLQLNWQLKVLLVPVFLFTVWLLAPEGLPYIYFDF
;
A
#
# COMPACT_ATOMS: atom_id res chain seq x y z
N LEU A 1 21.92 -0.14 -7.19
CA LEU A 1 22.42 0.89 -6.25
C LEU A 1 21.48 2.11 -6.19
N ASN A 2 21.12 2.73 -7.32
CA ASN A 2 20.27 3.94 -7.35
C ASN A 2 18.96 3.81 -6.56
N LEU A 3 18.25 2.68 -6.65
CA LEU A 3 16.97 2.47 -5.94
C LEU A 3 17.13 2.47 -4.41
N LEU A 4 18.19 1.83 -3.89
CA LEU A 4 18.45 1.80 -2.46
C LEU A 4 18.79 3.19 -1.93
N ILE A 5 19.62 3.94 -2.67
CA ILE A 5 20.01 5.30 -2.30
C ILE A 5 18.79 6.23 -2.29
N VAL A 6 17.94 6.17 -3.33
CA VAL A 6 16.74 7.02 -3.40
C VAL A 6 15.78 6.71 -2.24
N MET A 7 15.54 5.44 -1.92
CA MET A 7 14.67 5.07 -0.81
C MET A 7 15.26 5.42 0.56
N LEU A 8 16.59 5.35 0.71
CA LEU A 8 17.29 5.82 1.91
C LEU A 8 17.14 7.33 2.10
N ILE A 9 17.35 8.12 1.04
CA ILE A 9 17.16 9.57 1.07
C ILE A 9 15.71 9.91 1.41
N ALA A 10 14.74 9.21 0.81
CA ALA A 10 13.32 9.38 1.13
C ALA A 10 13.03 9.09 2.60
N GLY A 11 13.59 8.01 3.16
CA GLY A 11 13.46 7.70 4.60
C GLY A 11 14.04 8.81 5.48
N ILE A 12 15.25 9.27 5.19
CA ILE A 12 15.91 10.35 5.94
C ILE A 12 15.11 11.66 5.87
N TRP A 13 14.47 11.94 4.72
CA TRP A 13 13.63 13.13 4.55
C TRP A 13 12.40 13.14 5.47
N HIS A 14 11.86 11.98 5.84
CA HIS A 14 10.71 11.89 6.74
C HIS A 14 11.05 12.12 8.22
N GLY A 15 12.32 11.94 8.63
CA GLY A 15 12.74 12.26 10.00
C GLY A 15 14.07 11.62 10.41
N ALA A 16 14.64 12.11 11.51
CA ALA A 16 15.94 11.67 12.03
C ALA A 16 15.91 10.35 12.82
N ALA A 17 14.72 9.82 13.11
CA ALA A 17 14.57 8.60 13.89
C ALA A 17 14.90 7.34 13.07
N TRP A 18 15.45 6.33 13.75
CA TRP A 18 15.96 5.10 13.10
C TRP A 18 14.88 4.32 12.32
N GLY A 19 13.62 4.35 12.75
CA GLY A 19 12.54 3.66 12.04
C GLY A 19 12.36 4.13 10.59
N PHE A 20 12.54 5.42 10.31
CA PHE A 20 12.45 5.94 8.95
C PHE A 20 13.61 5.49 8.05
N ILE A 21 14.82 5.35 8.63
CA ILE A 21 15.97 4.78 7.92
C ILE A 21 15.72 3.31 7.60
N VAL A 22 15.25 2.52 8.57
CA VAL A 22 14.91 1.10 8.38
C VAL A 22 13.81 0.95 7.33
N TRP A 23 12.76 1.77 7.38
CA TRP A 23 11.70 1.81 6.38
C TRP A 23 12.25 2.04 4.96
N GLY A 24 13.17 3.01 4.80
CA GLY A 24 13.81 3.31 3.52
C GLY A 24 14.68 2.15 3.01
N ILE A 25 15.46 1.52 3.90
CA ILE A 25 16.26 0.34 3.56
C ILE A 25 15.37 -0.82 3.10
N LEU A 26 14.31 -1.13 3.85
CA LEU A 26 13.40 -2.23 3.54
C LEU A 26 12.78 -2.07 2.14
N HIS A 27 12.26 -0.87 1.82
CA HIS A 27 11.71 -0.60 0.49
C HIS A 27 12.79 -0.64 -0.60
N GLY A 28 13.96 -0.05 -0.34
CA GLY A 28 15.08 -0.08 -1.28
C GLY A 28 15.53 -1.51 -1.60
N LEU A 29 15.64 -2.37 -0.59
CA LEU A 29 15.95 -3.79 -0.75
C LEU A 29 14.84 -4.53 -1.48
N ALA A 30 13.57 -4.31 -1.14
CA ALA A 30 12.44 -4.92 -1.82
C ALA A 30 12.42 -4.60 -3.32
N LEU A 31 12.72 -3.36 -3.71
CA LEU A 31 12.82 -2.95 -5.12
C LEU A 31 14.02 -3.62 -5.84
N VAL A 32 15.16 -3.75 -5.16
CA VAL A 32 16.32 -4.47 -5.72
C VAL A 32 15.99 -5.95 -5.93
N ILE A 33 15.37 -6.60 -4.93
CA ILE A 33 14.93 -8.00 -4.99
C ILE A 33 13.91 -8.17 -6.11
N HIS A 34 12.93 -7.27 -6.22
CA HIS A 34 11.92 -7.31 -7.28
C HIS A 34 12.56 -7.29 -8.68
N ARG A 35 13.52 -6.39 -8.92
CA ARG A 35 14.25 -6.34 -10.20
C ARG A 35 15.07 -7.60 -10.46
N LEU A 36 15.64 -8.19 -9.42
CA LEU A 36 16.38 -9.44 -9.55
C LEU A 36 15.43 -10.60 -9.92
N ILE A 37 14.29 -10.71 -9.24
CA ILE A 37 13.26 -11.72 -9.54
C ILE A 37 12.73 -11.54 -10.97
N GLU A 38 12.53 -10.30 -11.43
CA GLU A 38 12.13 -10.01 -12.80
C GLU A 38 13.19 -10.49 -13.81
N ALA A 39 14.46 -10.15 -13.60
CA ALA A 39 15.55 -10.56 -14.47
C ALA A 39 15.71 -12.10 -14.53
N ILE A 40 15.64 -12.78 -13.38
CA ILE A 40 15.64 -14.23 -13.27
C ILE A 40 14.44 -14.81 -14.01
N SER A 41 13.25 -14.25 -13.80
CA SER A 41 12.01 -14.76 -14.42
C SER A 41 12.00 -14.64 -15.94
N GLN A 42 12.63 -13.58 -16.48
CA GLN A 42 12.86 -13.44 -17.91
C GLN A 42 13.89 -14.45 -18.43
N HIS A 43 15.02 -14.62 -17.72
CA HIS A 43 16.08 -15.56 -18.11
C HIS A 43 15.59 -17.01 -18.16
N PHE A 44 14.88 -17.46 -17.13
CA PHE A 44 14.35 -18.83 -17.03
C PHE A 44 12.98 -19.02 -17.71
N LYS A 45 12.44 -17.98 -18.37
CA LYS A 45 11.13 -18.00 -19.06
C LYS A 45 9.95 -18.42 -18.17
N VAL A 46 10.05 -18.22 -16.85
CA VAL A 46 9.00 -18.54 -15.87
C VAL A 46 7.99 -17.40 -15.67
N LYS A 47 8.06 -16.33 -16.48
CA LYS A 47 7.13 -15.19 -16.43
C LYS A 47 5.65 -15.60 -16.43
N LYS A 48 5.29 -16.63 -17.21
CA LYS A 48 3.91 -17.16 -17.27
C LYS A 48 3.41 -17.71 -15.94
N VAL A 49 4.30 -18.16 -15.06
CA VAL A 49 3.94 -18.64 -13.71
C VAL A 49 3.45 -17.47 -12.87
N TRP A 50 4.16 -16.33 -12.91
CA TRP A 50 3.78 -15.12 -12.19
C TRP A 50 2.53 -14.45 -12.77
N GLU A 51 2.25 -14.65 -14.06
CA GLU A 51 1.02 -14.19 -14.73
C GLU A 51 -0.21 -15.11 -14.50
N SER A 52 0.00 -16.28 -13.87
CA SER A 52 -1.10 -17.17 -13.48
C SER A 52 -1.85 -16.63 -12.27
N LEU A 53 -3.11 -17.04 -12.06
CA LEU A 53 -3.90 -16.59 -10.91
C LEU A 53 -3.21 -16.89 -9.56
N PRO A 54 -2.65 -18.10 -9.32
CA PRO A 54 -1.87 -18.34 -8.10
C PRO A 54 -0.64 -17.45 -7.99
N GLY A 55 0.07 -17.23 -9.10
CA GLY A 55 1.24 -16.34 -9.14
C GLY A 55 0.90 -14.91 -8.74
N ILE A 56 -0.20 -14.36 -9.28
CA ILE A 56 -0.69 -13.02 -8.96
C ILE A 56 -1.06 -12.91 -7.47
N LEU A 57 -1.80 -13.89 -6.93
CA LEU A 57 -2.19 -13.89 -5.52
C LEU A 57 -0.97 -13.94 -4.59
N ILE A 58 0.01 -14.79 -4.90
CA ILE A 58 1.26 -14.88 -4.14
C ILE A 58 2.04 -13.56 -4.23
N SER A 59 2.22 -13.00 -5.43
CA SER A 59 2.92 -11.72 -5.60
C SER A 59 2.22 -10.59 -4.86
N TRP A 60 0.90 -10.55 -4.87
CA TRP A 60 0.11 -9.58 -4.11
C TRP A 60 0.31 -9.74 -2.61
N LEU A 61 0.18 -10.96 -2.07
CA LEU A 61 0.38 -11.23 -0.65
C LEU A 61 1.80 -10.89 -0.17
N LEU A 62 2.81 -11.22 -0.96
CA LEU A 62 4.21 -10.88 -0.65
C LEU A 62 4.42 -9.37 -0.62
N THR A 63 3.86 -8.66 -1.61
CA THR A 63 3.98 -7.19 -1.69
C THR A 63 3.27 -6.53 -0.51
N GLN A 64 2.02 -6.92 -0.21
CA GLN A 64 1.26 -6.32 0.88
C GLN A 64 1.87 -6.63 2.24
N SER A 65 2.32 -7.86 2.47
CA SER A 65 3.02 -8.22 3.72
C SER A 65 4.29 -7.40 3.90
N MET A 66 5.07 -7.20 2.84
CA MET A 66 6.28 -6.39 2.88
C MET A 66 5.98 -4.92 3.16
N VAL A 67 5.01 -4.32 2.45
CA VAL A 67 4.63 -2.91 2.61
C VAL A 67 4.05 -2.65 4.00
N PHE A 68 3.08 -3.47 4.45
CA PHE A 68 2.47 -3.31 5.77
C PHE A 68 3.47 -3.56 6.90
N GLY A 69 4.34 -4.56 6.77
CA GLY A 69 5.43 -4.77 7.72
C GLY A 69 6.40 -3.59 7.78
N ALA A 70 6.75 -3.01 6.63
CA ALA A 70 7.59 -1.82 6.60
C ALA A 70 6.90 -0.59 7.20
N TRP A 71 5.59 -0.40 6.99
CA TRP A 71 4.83 0.71 7.56
C TRP A 71 4.82 0.75 9.09
N ILE A 72 5.05 -0.36 9.77
CA ILE A 72 5.22 -0.37 11.24
C ILE A 72 6.39 0.54 11.64
N PHE A 73 7.54 0.43 10.98
CA PHE A 73 8.71 1.26 11.25
C PHE A 73 8.51 2.74 10.90
N PHE A 74 7.61 3.03 9.95
CA PHE A 74 7.24 4.40 9.60
C PHE A 74 6.31 5.02 10.63
N ARG A 75 5.32 4.26 11.11
CA ARG A 75 4.34 4.72 12.10
C ARG A 75 4.92 4.81 13.51
N LEU A 76 5.80 3.87 13.87
CA LEU A 76 6.47 3.78 15.16
C LEU A 76 7.99 3.96 14.96
N PRO A 77 8.48 5.18 14.75
CA PRO A 77 9.87 5.41 14.36
C PRO A 77 10.91 5.04 15.44
N ASN A 78 10.47 4.81 16.68
CA ASN A 78 11.29 4.18 17.71
C ASN A 78 11.37 2.66 17.47
N LEU A 79 12.60 2.16 17.30
CA LEU A 79 12.83 0.73 17.03
C LEU A 79 12.30 -0.17 18.14
N ARG A 80 12.35 0.26 19.41
CA ARG A 80 11.86 -0.54 20.53
C ARG A 80 10.36 -0.82 20.40
N ASP A 81 9.59 0.19 20.04
CA ASP A 81 8.14 0.09 19.89
C ASP A 81 7.77 -0.71 18.63
N SER A 82 8.47 -0.46 17.52
CA SER A 82 8.32 -1.27 16.30
C SER A 82 8.57 -2.76 16.54
N PHE A 83 9.69 -3.12 17.19
CA PHE A 83 10.00 -4.52 17.49
C PHE A 83 9.06 -5.13 18.52
N TRP A 84 8.54 -4.33 19.46
CA TRP A 84 7.51 -4.78 20.38
C TRP A 84 6.23 -5.21 19.63
N VAL A 85 5.81 -4.47 18.60
CA VAL A 85 4.68 -4.89 17.75
C VAL A 85 4.95 -6.23 17.07
N PHE A 86 6.14 -6.44 16.52
CA PHE A 86 6.49 -7.72 15.89
C PHE A 86 6.50 -8.89 16.89
N SER A 87 6.94 -8.68 18.13
CA SER A 87 6.91 -9.73 19.15
C SER A 87 5.51 -10.03 19.68
N HIS A 88 4.57 -9.11 19.50
CA HIS A 88 3.16 -9.26 19.91
C HIS A 88 2.22 -9.57 18.74
N TRP A 89 2.77 -9.86 17.56
CA TRP A 89 1.96 -10.18 16.39
C TRP A 89 1.19 -11.49 16.57
N TRP A 90 1.80 -12.47 17.25
CA TRP A 90 1.25 -13.82 17.39
C TRP A 90 0.97 -14.16 18.86
N ASN A 91 -0.13 -14.88 19.12
CA ASN A 91 -0.56 -15.31 20.46
C ASN A 91 -0.95 -14.21 21.45
N TYR A 92 -1.37 -13.03 20.97
CA TYR A 92 -1.98 -12.00 21.81
C TYR A 92 -3.41 -11.74 21.37
N ASP A 93 -4.33 -11.69 22.33
CA ASP A 93 -5.72 -11.35 22.05
C ASP A 93 -5.82 -9.87 21.68
N ALA A 94 -6.59 -9.60 20.62
CA ALA A 94 -6.88 -8.23 20.22
C ALA A 94 -7.71 -7.54 21.31
N ASP A 95 -7.35 -6.31 21.66
CA ASP A 95 -8.16 -5.50 22.56
C ASP A 95 -9.54 -5.26 21.93
N VAL A 96 -10.59 -5.70 22.62
CA VAL A 96 -11.98 -5.51 22.21
C VAL A 96 -12.34 -4.03 22.04
N GLN A 97 -11.71 -3.12 22.79
CA GLN A 97 -11.93 -1.69 22.66
C GLN A 97 -11.20 -1.05 21.47
N PHE A 98 -10.21 -1.73 20.88
CA PHE A 98 -9.46 -1.20 19.74
C PHE A 98 -10.40 -0.92 18.56
N VAL A 99 -11.33 -1.84 18.29
CA VAL A 99 -12.28 -1.70 17.18
C VAL A 99 -13.16 -0.47 17.36
N ASP A 100 -13.65 -0.26 18.58
CA ASP A 100 -14.58 0.83 18.87
C ASP A 100 -13.85 2.19 18.82
N LYS A 101 -12.67 2.30 19.44
CA LYS A 101 -11.92 3.56 19.44
C LYS A 101 -11.34 3.93 18.07
N VAL A 102 -10.84 2.95 17.32
CA VAL A 102 -10.16 3.25 16.04
C VAL A 102 -11.15 3.39 14.90
N TYR A 103 -12.13 2.49 14.77
CA TYR A 103 -13.03 2.50 13.62
C TYR A 103 -14.30 3.32 13.86
N LEU A 104 -14.92 3.24 15.05
CA LEU A 104 -16.13 4.03 15.33
C LEU A 104 -15.77 5.47 15.70
N GLU A 105 -14.89 5.68 16.68
CA GLU A 105 -14.62 7.04 17.18
C GLU A 105 -13.75 7.85 16.21
N ALA A 106 -12.68 7.27 15.65
CA ALA A 106 -11.78 8.03 14.78
C ALA A 106 -12.23 8.08 13.31
N MET A 107 -12.85 7.02 12.79
CA MET A 107 -13.27 6.94 11.38
C MET A 107 -14.78 7.10 11.17
N GLY A 108 -15.60 7.02 12.22
CA GLY A 108 -17.07 7.07 12.10
C GLY A 108 -17.67 5.86 11.39
N LEU A 109 -16.93 4.75 11.27
CA LEU A 109 -17.34 3.57 10.50
C LEU A 109 -17.68 2.39 11.41
N GLU A 110 -18.87 1.84 11.23
CA GLU A 110 -19.26 0.60 11.90
C GLU A 110 -18.50 -0.61 11.36
N ARG A 111 -18.35 -1.65 12.20
CA ARG A 111 -17.66 -2.90 11.84
C ARG A 111 -18.18 -3.50 10.52
N LEU A 112 -19.49 -3.49 10.32
CA LEU A 112 -20.11 -4.02 9.10
C LEU A 112 -19.80 -3.15 7.88
N GLN A 113 -19.80 -1.83 8.03
CA GLN A 113 -19.44 -0.89 6.96
C GLN A 113 -17.99 -1.06 6.53
N LEU A 114 -17.08 -1.30 7.48
CA LEU A 114 -15.68 -1.61 7.19
C LEU A 114 -15.53 -2.89 6.37
N VAL A 115 -16.27 -3.95 6.71
CA VAL A 115 -16.29 -5.19 5.92
C VAL A 115 -16.79 -4.92 4.50
N TRP A 116 -17.88 -4.18 4.33
CA TRP A 116 -18.40 -3.81 3.02
C TRP A 116 -17.41 -2.98 2.21
N LEU A 117 -16.70 -2.05 2.85
CA LEU A 117 -15.66 -1.25 2.19
C LEU A 117 -14.53 -2.14 1.67
N ILE A 118 -14.02 -3.06 2.50
CA ILE A 118 -12.95 -3.99 2.09
C ILE A 118 -13.44 -4.90 0.96
N CYS A 119 -14.64 -5.47 1.07
CA CYS A 119 -15.25 -6.27 0.01
C CYS A 119 -15.41 -5.46 -1.28
N GLY A 120 -15.86 -4.21 -1.19
CA GLY A 120 -16.00 -3.29 -2.31
C GLY A 120 -14.67 -3.03 -3.02
N VAL A 121 -13.60 -2.79 -2.27
CA VAL A 121 -12.24 -2.63 -2.81
C VAL A 121 -11.79 -3.90 -3.54
N VAL A 122 -11.97 -5.07 -2.94
CA VAL A 122 -11.59 -6.35 -3.57
C VAL A 122 -12.38 -6.60 -4.85
N VAL A 123 -13.70 -6.33 -4.86
CA VAL A 123 -14.54 -6.45 -6.05
C VAL A 123 -14.09 -5.45 -7.13
N ALA A 124 -13.83 -4.19 -6.77
CA ALA A 124 -13.34 -3.18 -7.70
C ALA A 124 -11.99 -3.57 -8.31
N MET A 125 -11.07 -4.14 -7.52
CA MET A 125 -9.80 -4.69 -8.01
C MET A 125 -10.02 -5.85 -8.99
N GLY A 126 -10.98 -6.75 -8.70
CA GLY A 126 -11.33 -7.86 -9.59
C GLY A 126 -11.94 -7.40 -10.91
N ILE A 127 -12.84 -6.41 -10.86
CA ILE A 127 -13.40 -5.74 -12.03
C ILE A 127 -12.26 -5.11 -12.84
N ASN A 128 -11.41 -4.31 -12.21
CA ASN A 128 -10.28 -3.66 -12.89
C ASN A 128 -9.35 -4.67 -13.58
N TYR A 129 -9.04 -5.78 -12.90
CA TYR A 129 -8.25 -6.87 -13.47
C TYR A 129 -8.93 -7.47 -14.72
N TRP A 130 -10.25 -7.69 -14.68
CA TRP A 130 -11.02 -8.18 -15.81
C TRP A 130 -11.05 -7.19 -16.98
N PHE A 131 -11.28 -5.90 -16.72
CA PHE A 131 -11.26 -4.84 -17.74
C PHE A 131 -9.89 -4.74 -18.43
N HIS A 132 -8.80 -4.73 -17.66
CA HIS A 132 -7.46 -4.65 -18.23
C HIS A 132 -7.07 -5.89 -19.05
N ARG A 133 -7.42 -7.10 -18.59
CA ARG A 133 -7.06 -8.34 -19.28
C ARG A 133 -7.99 -8.65 -20.46
N GLY A 134 -9.28 -8.33 -20.33
CA GLY A 134 -10.33 -8.67 -21.28
C GLY A 134 -10.55 -7.60 -22.36
N LEU A 135 -10.74 -6.34 -21.95
CA LEU A 135 -11.16 -5.28 -22.87
C LEU A 135 -10.00 -4.50 -23.50
N LYS A 136 -8.77 -4.60 -22.93
CA LYS A 136 -7.56 -3.93 -23.42
C LYS A 136 -7.82 -2.48 -23.87
N LEU A 137 -8.62 -1.73 -23.10
CA LEU A 137 -9.11 -0.41 -23.49
C LEU A 137 -7.93 0.55 -23.67
N GLN A 138 -7.63 0.89 -24.92
CA GLN A 138 -6.68 1.95 -25.26
C GLN A 138 -7.46 3.23 -25.57
N LEU A 139 -7.71 4.03 -24.54
CA LEU A 139 -8.37 5.33 -24.71
C LEU A 139 -7.45 6.27 -25.50
N ASN A 140 -8.01 6.89 -26.55
CA ASN A 140 -7.29 7.90 -27.31
C ASN A 140 -7.03 9.16 -26.45
N TRP A 141 -6.01 9.94 -26.79
CA TRP A 141 -5.56 11.05 -25.95
C TRP A 141 -6.64 12.13 -25.75
N GLN A 142 -7.50 12.36 -26.75
CA GLN A 142 -8.61 13.31 -26.67
C GLN A 142 -9.61 12.89 -25.59
N LEU A 143 -9.91 11.58 -25.50
CA LEU A 143 -10.82 11.05 -24.49
C LEU A 143 -10.20 11.15 -23.10
N LYS A 144 -8.88 10.94 -22.97
CA LYS A 144 -8.18 11.16 -21.70
C LYS A 144 -8.29 12.61 -21.26
N VAL A 145 -8.06 13.58 -22.16
CA VAL A 145 -8.19 15.02 -21.86
C VAL A 145 -9.62 15.38 -21.47
N LEU A 146 -10.62 14.83 -22.17
CA LEU A 146 -12.03 15.05 -21.84
C LEU A 146 -12.42 14.50 -20.46
N LEU A 147 -11.78 13.41 -20.01
CA LEU A 147 -12.04 12.82 -18.69
C LEU A 147 -11.39 13.60 -17.55
N VAL A 148 -10.34 14.41 -17.80
CA VAL A 148 -9.64 15.15 -16.73
C VAL A 148 -10.58 16.08 -15.96
N PRO A 149 -11.40 16.94 -16.59
CA PRO A 149 -12.37 17.78 -15.87
C PRO A 149 -13.37 16.98 -15.04
N VAL A 150 -13.83 15.83 -15.55
CA VAL A 150 -14.77 14.95 -14.83
C VAL A 150 -14.11 14.38 -13.57
N PHE A 151 -12.84 13.95 -13.67
CA PHE A 151 -12.08 13.48 -12.52
C PHE A 151 -11.78 14.60 -11.52
N LEU A 152 -11.42 15.79 -11.99
CA LEU A 152 -11.20 16.95 -11.09
C LEU A 152 -12.49 17.36 -10.38
N PHE A 153 -13.62 17.35 -11.09
CA PHE A 153 -14.92 17.65 -10.50
C PHE A 153 -15.35 16.59 -9.48
N THR A 154 -15.13 15.30 -9.76
CA THR A 154 -15.42 14.23 -8.78
C THR A 154 -14.49 14.30 -7.57
N VAL A 155 -13.20 14.59 -7.76
CA VAL A 155 -12.27 14.82 -6.64
C VAL A 155 -12.72 16.01 -5.82
N TRP A 156 -13.13 17.11 -6.44
CA TRP A 156 -13.65 18.28 -5.73
C TRP A 156 -14.95 17.97 -4.97
N LEU A 157 -15.90 17.29 -5.60
CA LEU A 157 -17.19 16.91 -5.00
C LEU A 157 -17.02 15.92 -3.82
N LEU A 158 -16.02 15.05 -3.89
CA LEU A 158 -15.73 14.04 -2.87
C LEU A 158 -14.59 14.46 -1.92
N ALA A 159 -14.07 15.69 -2.05
CA ALA A 159 -12.99 16.17 -1.21
C ALA A 159 -13.50 16.30 0.23
N PRO A 160 -12.82 15.70 1.22
CA PRO A 160 -13.20 15.87 2.61
C PRO A 160 -12.98 17.32 3.04
N GLU A 161 -14.00 17.94 3.62
CA GLU A 161 -13.91 19.29 4.17
C GLU A 161 -13.14 19.27 5.49
N GLY A 162 -12.06 20.04 5.59
CA GLY A 162 -11.44 20.36 6.89
C GLY A 162 -10.36 19.41 7.42
N LEU A 163 -9.70 18.60 6.60
CA LEU A 163 -8.54 17.83 7.08
C LEU A 163 -7.30 18.74 7.27
N PRO A 164 -6.67 18.75 8.46
CA PRO A 164 -5.41 19.45 8.65
C PRO A 164 -4.33 18.87 7.72
N TYR A 165 -3.47 19.74 7.19
CA TYR A 165 -2.38 19.34 6.31
C TYR A 165 -1.37 18.49 7.11
N ILE A 166 -1.15 17.25 6.67
CA ILE A 166 -0.46 16.15 7.37
C ILE A 166 0.97 16.51 7.89
N TYR A 167 1.58 17.58 7.38
CA TYR A 167 2.93 18.02 7.77
C TYR A 167 2.98 19.08 8.88
N PHE A 168 1.84 19.55 9.42
CA PHE A 168 1.82 20.60 10.45
C PHE A 168 1.30 20.14 11.83
N ASP A 169 1.22 18.83 12.07
CA ASP A 169 0.99 18.29 13.42
C ASP A 169 2.32 18.18 14.17
N PHE A 170 2.80 19.31 14.72
CA PHE A 170 3.89 19.35 15.71
C PHE A 170 3.34 19.66 17.11
#